data_AF-A0AAU4NXU6-F1
#
_entry.id   AF-A0AAU4NXU6-F1
#
_cell.length_a   1.000
_cell.length_b   1.000
_cell.length_c   1.000
_cell.angle_alpha   90.00
_cell.angle_beta   90.00
_cell.angle_gamma   90.00
#
_symmetry.space_group_name_H-M   'P 1'
#
loop_
_entity.id
_entity.type
_entity.pdbx_description
1 polymer ?
#
loop_
_entity_poly.entity_id
_entity_poly.type
_entity_poly.pdbx_seq_one_letter_code
_entity_poly.pdbx_strand_id
1 'polypeptide(L)'
;MGTILWALDRIVRDEGFVVNGDKTHVARAHRRQTLAGLVVNESAAAPRDRYDALRALLHNSVRTGAAAQNRAGVPDFRASVYGQIAWIGESSPSRRSRLLAMAERVDWDS
;
A
#
# COMPACT_ATOMS: atom_id res chain seq x y z
N MET A 1 -9.19 -29.60 0.13
CA MET A 1 -9.62 -28.17 0.14
C MET A 1 -10.81 -27.93 1.08
N GLY A 2 -11.82 -28.80 1.13
CA GLY A 2 -12.96 -28.65 2.05
C GLY A 2 -12.65 -28.81 3.54
N THR A 3 -11.60 -29.56 3.88
CA THR A 3 -11.25 -29.88 5.29
C THR A 3 -10.86 -28.65 6.12
N ILE A 4 -10.10 -27.70 5.56
CA ILE A 4 -9.69 -26.48 6.26
C ILE A 4 -10.88 -25.54 6.48
N LEU A 5 -11.71 -25.31 5.46
CA LEU A 5 -12.88 -24.43 5.58
C LEU A 5 -13.89 -24.99 6.58
N TRP A 6 -14.09 -26.31 6.60
CA TRP A 6 -14.92 -26.97 7.59
C TRP A 6 -14.38 -26.79 9.01
N ALA A 7 -13.08 -26.98 9.23
CA ALA A 7 -12.46 -26.81 10.54
C ALA A 7 -12.56 -25.36 11.03
N LEU A 8 -12.33 -24.39 10.14
CA LEU A 8 -12.47 -22.97 10.44
C LEU A 8 -13.91 -22.59 10.80
N ASP A 9 -14.90 -23.05 10.03
CA ASP A 9 -16.31 -22.81 10.32
C ASP A 9 -16.70 -23.36 11.70
N ARG A 10 -16.18 -24.53 12.09
CA ARG A 10 -16.42 -25.09 13.43
C ARG A 10 -15.84 -24.23 14.53
N ILE A 11 -14.57 -23.85 14.42
CA ILE A 11 -13.89 -23.01 15.42
C ILE A 11 -14.60 -21.65 15.56
N VAL A 12 -14.94 -21.01 14.43
CA VAL A 12 -15.62 -19.71 14.43
C VAL A 12 -16.97 -19.78 15.12
N ARG A 13 -17.74 -20.87 14.92
CA ARG A 13 -19.01 -21.10 15.60
C ARG A 13 -18.85 -21.39 17.10
N ASP A 14 -17.86 -22.19 17.48
CA ASP A 14 -17.57 -22.51 18.88
C ASP A 14 -17.23 -21.23 19.67
N GLU A 15 -16.59 -20.25 19.02
CA GLU A 15 -16.29 -18.91 19.58
C GLU A 15 -17.47 -17.92 19.50
N GLY A 16 -18.64 -18.35 19.00
CA GLY A 16 -19.86 -17.52 18.91
C GLY A 16 -19.91 -16.55 17.73
N PHE A 17 -19.03 -16.71 16.74
CA PHE A 17 -18.99 -15.89 15.53
C PHE A 17 -19.65 -16.61 14.33
N VAL A 18 -19.95 -15.85 13.28
CA VAL A 18 -20.52 -16.38 12.02
C VAL A 18 -19.67 -15.93 10.82
N VAL A 19 -19.26 -16.88 9.99
CA VAL A 19 -18.55 -16.60 8.73
C VAL A 19 -19.50 -15.99 7.71
N ASN A 20 -19.11 -14.86 7.11
CA ASN A 20 -19.83 -14.28 5.98
C ASN A 20 -19.41 -14.97 4.68
N GLY A 21 -20.29 -15.81 4.12
CA GLY A 21 -20.03 -16.56 2.89
C GLY A 21 -19.73 -15.69 1.68
N ASP A 22 -20.43 -14.57 1.51
CA ASP A 22 -20.25 -13.66 0.36
C ASP A 22 -18.87 -13.00 0.34
N LYS A 23 -18.27 -12.81 1.53
CA LYS A 23 -16.91 -12.26 1.71
C LYS A 23 -15.84 -13.35 1.81
N THR A 24 -16.22 -14.63 1.86
CA THR A 24 -15.28 -15.75 2.05
C THR A 24 -14.87 -16.34 0.71
N HIS A 25 -13.63 -16.11 0.31
CA HIS A 25 -13.08 -16.61 -0.95
C HIS A 25 -11.70 -17.22 -0.73
N VAL A 26 -11.42 -18.34 -1.39
CA VAL A 26 -10.08 -18.94 -1.41
C VAL A 26 -9.28 -18.31 -2.54
N ALA A 27 -8.43 -17.34 -2.21
CA ALA A 27 -7.56 -16.71 -3.19
C ALA A 27 -6.43 -17.66 -3.61
N ARG A 28 -6.31 -17.97 -4.91
CA ARG A 28 -5.26 -18.85 -5.45
C ARG A 28 -3.94 -18.09 -5.61
N ALA A 29 -2.81 -18.78 -5.44
CA ALA A 29 -1.47 -18.20 -5.53
C ALA A 29 -1.16 -17.50 -6.88
N HIS A 30 -1.77 -17.97 -7.97
CA HIS A 30 -1.60 -17.35 -9.31
C HIS A 30 -2.35 -16.02 -9.48
N ARG A 31 -3.25 -15.65 -8.56
CA ARG A 31 -3.95 -14.36 -8.55
C ARG A 31 -3.23 -13.41 -7.61
N ARG A 32 -3.32 -12.11 -7.86
CA ARG A 32 -2.87 -11.08 -6.91
C ARG A 32 -3.72 -11.17 -5.64
N GLN A 33 -3.11 -11.52 -4.52
CA GLN A 33 -3.69 -11.49 -3.18
C GLN A 33 -3.36 -10.15 -2.53
N THR A 34 -4.32 -9.51 -1.89
CA THR A 34 -4.14 -8.23 -1.21
C THR A 34 -4.71 -8.29 0.18
N LEU A 35 -3.93 -7.86 1.17
CA LEU A 35 -4.32 -7.80 2.57
C LEU A 35 -3.84 -6.45 3.14
N ALA A 36 -4.73 -5.72 3.80
CA ALA A 36 -4.43 -4.40 4.38
C ALA A 36 -3.72 -3.42 3.39
N GLY A 37 -4.07 -3.49 2.10
CA GLY A 37 -3.47 -2.65 1.06
C GLY A 37 -2.10 -3.11 0.55
N LEU A 38 -1.56 -4.21 1.07
CA LEU A 38 -0.31 -4.84 0.64
C LEU A 38 -0.60 -6.06 -0.24
N VAL A 39 0.25 -6.31 -1.24
CA VAL A 39 0.26 -7.56 -1.99
C VAL A 39 0.98 -8.61 -1.15
N VAL A 40 0.44 -9.82 -1.02
CA VAL A 40 0.97 -10.84 -0.08
C VAL A 40 1.27 -12.20 -0.72
N ASN A 41 1.30 -12.29 -2.06
CA ASN A 41 1.48 -13.56 -2.77
C ASN A 41 2.75 -14.34 -2.37
N GLU A 42 3.84 -13.63 -2.11
CA GLU A 42 5.13 -14.20 -1.69
C GLU A 42 5.60 -13.53 -0.40
N SER A 43 5.57 -12.20 -0.39
CA SER A 43 5.87 -11.37 0.77
C SER A 43 4.96 -10.14 0.77
N ALA A 44 4.74 -9.56 1.95
CA ALA A 44 3.98 -8.33 2.09
C ALA A 44 4.71 -7.17 1.39
N ALA A 45 4.14 -6.71 0.28
CA ALA A 45 4.76 -5.72 -0.60
C ALA A 45 3.80 -4.59 -0.94
N ALA A 46 4.31 -3.36 -0.95
CA ALA A 46 3.55 -2.23 -1.48
C ALA A 46 3.22 -2.48 -2.97
N PRO A 47 1.95 -2.27 -3.37
CA PRO A 47 1.52 -2.34 -4.75
C PRO A 47 2.38 -1.51 -5.70
N ARG A 48 2.67 -2.07 -6.89
CA ARG A 48 3.52 -1.41 -7.90
C ARG A 48 2.90 -0.11 -8.42
N ASP A 49 1.61 -0.11 -8.68
CA ASP A 49 0.83 1.07 -9.07
C ASP A 49 0.98 2.23 -8.08
N ARG A 50 0.94 1.94 -6.77
CA ARG A 50 1.10 2.93 -5.72
C ARG A 50 2.52 3.48 -5.64
N TYR A 51 3.51 2.61 -5.81
CA TYR A 51 4.91 3.02 -5.92
C TYR A 51 5.16 3.91 -7.15
N ASP A 52 4.66 3.49 -8.32
CA ASP A 52 4.84 4.21 -9.59
C ASP A 52 4.12 5.58 -9.54
N ALA A 53 2.94 5.66 -8.92
CA ALA A 53 2.22 6.92 -8.70
C ALA A 53 3.00 7.88 -7.81
N LEU A 54 3.54 7.42 -6.67
CA LEU A 54 4.34 8.27 -5.79
C LEU A 54 5.64 8.73 -6.46
N ARG A 55 6.28 7.84 -7.21
CA ARG A 55 7.49 8.17 -7.99
C ARG A 55 7.18 9.22 -9.05
N ALA A 56 6.06 9.11 -9.75
CA ALA A 56 5.63 10.10 -10.73
C ALA A 56 5.30 11.45 -10.08
N LEU A 57 4.64 11.44 -8.92
CA LEU A 57 4.36 12.64 -8.13
C LEU A 57 5.67 13.38 -7.80
N LEU A 58 6.63 12.69 -7.18
CA LEU A 58 7.93 13.27 -6.83
C LEU A 58 8.68 13.79 -8.05
N HIS A 59 8.69 13.04 -9.15
CA HIS A 59 9.32 13.48 -10.40
C HIS A 59 8.71 14.78 -10.93
N ASN A 60 7.38 14.93 -10.85
CA ASN A 60 6.69 16.14 -11.29
C ASN A 60 6.91 17.30 -10.31
N SER A 61 6.93 17.02 -9.00
CA SER A 61 7.23 18.01 -7.97
C SER A 61 8.64 18.60 -8.12
N VAL A 62 9.64 17.78 -8.49
CA VAL A 62 10.99 18.28 -8.82
C VAL A 62 10.98 19.28 -9.98
N ARG A 63 10.04 19.15 -10.93
CA ARG A 63 9.98 20.00 -12.12
C ARG A 63 9.12 21.27 -11.95
N THR A 64 8.12 21.21 -11.10
CA THR A 64 7.04 22.22 -11.03
C THR A 64 6.81 22.80 -9.64
N GLY A 65 7.55 22.32 -8.63
CA GLY A 65 7.31 22.63 -7.22
C GLY A 65 6.28 21.71 -6.57
N ALA A 66 6.33 21.59 -5.24
CA ALA A 66 5.38 20.79 -4.49
C ALA A 66 3.96 21.36 -4.52
N ALA A 67 3.79 22.69 -4.44
CA ALA A 67 2.47 23.33 -4.46
C ALA A 67 1.68 23.02 -5.73
N ALA A 68 2.33 23.08 -6.90
CA ALA A 68 1.70 22.78 -8.19
C ALA A 68 1.18 21.33 -8.31
N GLN A 69 1.74 20.40 -7.53
CA GLN A 69 1.30 19.00 -7.51
C GLN A 69 0.31 18.68 -6.38
N ASN A 70 0.07 19.60 -5.43
CA ASN A 70 -0.92 19.44 -4.37
C ASN A 70 -2.37 19.69 -4.87
N ARG A 71 -2.81 18.93 -5.87
CA ARG A 71 -4.12 19.10 -6.53
C ARG A 71 -5.31 18.85 -5.61
N ALA A 72 -5.10 18.08 -4.54
CA ALA A 72 -6.13 17.73 -3.57
C ALA A 72 -6.18 18.71 -2.37
N GLY A 73 -5.32 19.73 -2.33
CA GLY A 73 -5.29 20.71 -1.23
C GLY A 73 -4.95 20.08 0.12
N VAL A 74 -4.06 19.08 0.15
CA VAL A 74 -3.63 18.42 1.38
C VAL A 74 -2.95 19.46 2.28
N PRO A 75 -3.40 19.66 3.54
CA PRO A 75 -2.87 20.71 4.42
C PRO A 75 -1.38 20.59 4.68
N ASP A 76 -0.89 19.38 4.97
CA ASP A 76 0.53 19.08 5.07
C ASP A 76 0.92 18.07 3.99
N PHE A 77 1.10 18.61 2.78
CA PHE A 77 1.42 17.80 1.61
C PHE A 77 2.79 17.11 1.76
N ARG A 78 3.77 17.77 2.38
CA ARG A 78 5.09 17.19 2.63
C ARG A 78 4.97 16.00 3.56
N ALA A 79 4.36 16.13 4.74
CA ALA A 79 4.19 15.01 5.66
C ALA A 79 3.39 13.86 5.03
N SER A 80 2.36 14.17 4.23
CA SER A 80 1.61 13.15 3.49
C SER A 80 2.49 12.35 2.53
N VAL A 81 3.36 13.02 1.77
CA VAL A 81 4.30 12.34 0.86
C VAL A 81 5.31 11.51 1.64
N TYR A 82 5.92 12.04 2.70
CA TYR A 82 6.87 11.29 3.53
C TYR A 82 6.22 10.08 4.23
N GLY A 83 4.94 10.19 4.64
CA GLY A 83 4.17 9.07 5.16
C GLY A 83 3.97 7.95 4.12
N GLN A 84 3.69 8.31 2.87
CA GLN A 84 3.61 7.33 1.79
C GLN A 84 4.96 6.66 1.50
N ILE A 85 6.07 7.42 1.56
CA ILE A 85 7.42 6.87 1.42
C ILE A 85 7.72 5.86 2.54
N ALA A 86 7.37 6.20 3.79
CA ALA A 86 7.55 5.33 4.94
C ALA A 86 6.77 4.02 4.78
N TRP A 87 5.47 4.11 4.45
CA TRP A 87 4.62 2.94 4.25
C TRP A 87 5.12 2.02 3.13
N ILE A 88 5.54 2.57 1.98
CA ILE A 88 6.17 1.75 0.92
C ILE A 88 7.48 1.12 1.43
N GLY A 89 8.24 1.89 2.20
CA GLY A 89 9.54 1.50 2.72
C GLY A 89 9.51 0.37 3.74
N GLU A 90 8.40 0.15 4.44
CA GLU A 90 8.22 -1.03 5.32
C GLU A 90 8.42 -2.35 4.58
N SER A 91 8.02 -2.40 3.31
CA SER A 91 8.17 -3.60 2.47
C SER A 91 9.46 -3.66 1.65
N SER A 92 10.14 -2.52 1.46
CA SER A 92 11.27 -2.44 0.53
C SER A 92 12.22 -1.30 0.86
N PRO A 93 13.37 -1.61 1.49
CA PRO A 93 14.40 -0.61 1.79
C PRO A 93 14.94 0.10 0.54
N SER A 94 15.10 -0.64 -0.58
CA SER A 94 15.61 -0.07 -1.83
C SER A 94 14.65 0.94 -2.46
N ARG A 95 13.33 0.65 -2.46
CA ARG A 95 12.31 1.60 -2.92
C ARG A 95 12.25 2.82 -2.01
N ARG A 96 12.38 2.63 -0.69
CA ARG A 96 12.44 3.72 0.29
C ARG A 96 13.57 4.69 -0.03
N SER A 97 14.81 4.21 -0.11
CA SER A 97 15.98 5.05 -0.36
C SER A 97 15.85 5.83 -1.66
N ARG A 98 15.33 5.20 -2.71
CA ARG A 98 15.09 5.87 -3.99
C ARG A 98 14.06 7.00 -3.89
N LEU A 99 12.95 6.78 -3.19
CA LEU A 99 11.91 7.80 -3.03
C LEU A 99 12.38 8.95 -2.13
N LEU A 100 13.11 8.66 -1.06
CA LEU A 100 13.72 9.69 -0.20
C LEU A 100 14.68 10.58 -1.00
N ALA A 101 15.59 9.98 -1.78
CA ALA A 101 16.51 10.72 -2.63
C ALA A 101 15.80 11.60 -3.68
N MET A 102 14.62 11.20 -4.15
CA MET A 102 13.79 12.04 -5.03
C MET A 102 13.12 13.18 -4.25
N ALA A 103 12.62 12.91 -3.04
CA ALA A 103 11.98 13.90 -2.18
C ALA A 103 12.94 15.00 -1.69
N GLU A 104 14.23 14.68 -1.50
CA GLU A 104 15.29 15.66 -1.17
C GLU A 104 15.51 16.70 -2.28
N ARG A 105 15.17 16.37 -3.53
CA ARG A 105 15.32 17.27 -4.68
C ARG A 105 14.08 18.13 -4.95
N VAL A 106 12.99 17.87 -4.23
CA VAL A 106 11.74 18.62 -4.40
C VAL A 106 11.87 19.95 -3.67
N ASP A 107 11.49 21.02 -4.35
CA ASP A 107 11.22 22.29 -3.70
C ASP A 107 9.85 22.24 -3.02
N TRP A 108 9.86 22.25 -1.69
CA TRP A 108 8.67 22.14 -0.85
C TRP A 108 8.06 23.49 -0.46
N ASP A 109 8.82 24.57 -0.63
CA ASP A 109 8.46 25.91 -0.15
C ASP A 109 7.96 26.82 -1.29
N SER A 110 8.08 26.35 -2.54
CA SER A 110 7.50 26.96 -3.76
C SER A 110 6.03 26.64 -3.99
#